data_AF-A0A538EDP4-F1
#
_entry.id   AF-A0A538EDP4-F1
#
_cell.length_a   1.000
_cell.length_b   1.000
_cell.length_c   1.000
_cell.angle_alpha   90.00
_cell.angle_beta   90.00
_cell.angle_gamma   90.00
#
_symmetry.space_group_name_H-M   'P 1'
#
loop_
_entity.id
_entity.type
_entity.pdbx_description
1 polymer ?
#
loop_
_entity_poly.entity_id
_entity_poly.type
_entity_poly.pdbx_seq_one_letter_code
_entity_poly.pdbx_strand_id
1 'polypeptide(L)' 'VQGYVLALGDCELMLARLAALPLAERRKVPGLHPDRAPTIVAGVVILIEVLRAFGLTEVEVSEHDILWGVALSRAAEAGA' A
#
# COMPACT_ATOMS: atom_id res chain seq x y z
N VAL A 1 -7.39 4.18 3.59
CA VAL A 1 -7.60 5.63 3.77
C VAL A 1 -7.56 6.27 2.40
N GLN A 2 -8.71 6.71 1.89
CA GLN A 2 -8.78 7.42 0.61
C GLN A 2 -8.15 8.83 0.74
N GLY A 3 -7.34 9.23 -0.23
CA GLY A 3 -6.78 10.59 -0.34
C GLY A 3 -5.64 10.91 0.63
N TYR A 4 -5.13 9.92 1.37
CA TYR A 4 -4.01 10.16 2.28
C TYR A 4 -2.70 10.30 1.50
N VAL A 5 -1.98 11.40 1.73
CA VAL A 5 -0.66 11.63 1.14
C VAL A 5 0.40 10.94 1.99
N LEU A 6 1.16 10.04 1.37
CA LEU A 6 2.21 9.27 1.99
C LEU A 6 3.57 9.69 1.43
N ALA A 7 4.41 10.29 2.26
CA ALA A 7 5.75 10.71 1.87
C ALA A 7 6.72 9.52 1.78
N LEU A 8 7.72 9.63 0.91
CA LEU A 8 8.79 8.65 0.76
C LEU A 8 9.51 8.38 2.10
N GLY A 9 9.78 9.43 2.88
CA GLY A 9 10.41 9.29 4.20
C GLY A 9 9.56 8.48 5.18
N ASP A 10 8.24 8.58 5.12
CA ASP A 10 7.33 7.77 5.95
C ASP A 10 7.35 6.30 5.52
N CYS A 11 7.44 6.02 4.21
CA CYS A 11 7.64 4.67 3.70
C CYS A 11 8.94 4.06 4.21
N GLU A 12 10.04 4.81 4.19
CA GLU A 12 11.35 4.38 4.68
C GLU A 12 11.35 4.10 6.19
N LEU A 13 10.68 4.95 6.98
CA LEU A 13 10.49 4.73 8.41
C LEU A 13 9.64 3.49 8.69
N MET A 14 8.56 3.29 7.92
CA MET A 14 7.73 2.09 8.00
C MET A 14 8.51 0.83 7.64
N LEU A 15 9.35 0.88 6.60
CA LEU A 15 10.23 -0.23 6.21
C LEU A 15 11.16 -0.60 7.36
N ALA A 16 11.88 0.37 7.91
CA ALA A 16 12.82 0.14 9.02
C ALA A 16 12.12 -0.51 10.23
N ARG A 17 10.95 0.03 10.61
CA ARG A 17 10.16 -0.49 11.73
C ARG A 17 9.64 -1.91 11.47
N LEU A 18 9.02 -2.15 10.31
CA LEU A 18 8.40 -3.44 10.00
C LEU A 18 9.44 -4.54 9.77
N ALA A 19 10.56 -4.21 9.15
CA ALA A 19 11.66 -5.15 8.91
C ALA A 19 12.33 -5.60 10.21
N ALA A 20 12.42 -4.72 11.21
CA ALA A 20 12.99 -5.05 12.52
C ALA A 20 12.13 -6.01 13.36
N LEU A 21 10.82 -6.08 13.10
CA LEU A 21 9.92 -6.96 13.86
C LEU A 21 9.99 -8.41 13.37
N PRO A 22 10.16 -9.40 14.28
CA PRO A 22 9.90 -10.80 13.98
C PRO A 22 8.48 -11.00 13.44
N LEU A 23 8.27 -12.01 12.57
CA LEU A 23 6.98 -12.22 11.92
C LEU A 23 5.80 -12.32 12.92
N ALA A 24 6.01 -13.00 14.05
CA ALA A 24 4.98 -13.16 15.09
C ALA A 24 4.54 -11.83 15.72
N GLU A 25 5.46 -10.87 15.85
CA GLU A 25 5.17 -9.53 16.35
C GLU A 25 4.59 -8.65 15.25
N ARG A 26 5.12 -8.76 14.03
CA ARG A 26 4.63 -8.03 12.86
C ARG A 26 3.15 -8.33 12.58
N ARG A 27 2.70 -9.57 12.79
CA ARG A 27 1.28 -9.97 12.69
C ARG A 27 0.36 -9.23 13.67
N LYS A 28 0.91 -8.61 14.72
CA LYS A 28 0.16 -7.89 15.76
C LYS A 28 0.18 -6.37 15.55
N VAL A 29 0.83 -5.87 14.49
CA VAL A 29 0.88 -4.43 14.20
C VAL A 29 -0.54 -3.92 13.93
N PRO A 30 -1.02 -2.90 14.66
CA PRO A 30 -2.35 -2.33 14.41
C PRO A 30 -2.50 -1.84 12.98
N GLY A 31 -3.63 -2.16 12.34
CA GLY A 31 -3.90 -1.78 10.94
C GLY A 31 -3.24 -2.68 9.88
N LEU A 32 -2.35 -3.60 10.25
CA LEU A 32 -1.79 -4.60 9.34
C LEU A 32 -2.58 -5.90 9.45
N HIS A 33 -3.25 -6.30 8.37
CA HIS A 33 -3.91 -7.61 8.32
C HIS A 33 -2.86 -8.73 8.56
N PRO A 34 -3.08 -9.68 9.49
CA PRO A 34 -2.07 -10.68 9.86
C PRO A 34 -1.50 -11.47 8.67
N ASP A 35 -2.35 -11.82 7.71
CA ASP A 35 -1.95 -12.56 6.51
C ASP A 35 -1.07 -11.75 5.54
N ARG A 36 -1.05 -10.43 5.67
CA ARG A 36 -0.15 -9.54 4.92
C ARG A 36 1.22 -9.38 5.57
N ALA A 37 1.37 -9.71 6.86
CA ALA A 37 2.63 -9.53 7.58
C ALA A 37 3.86 -10.27 6.97
N PRO A 38 3.73 -11.48 6.40
CA PRO A 38 4.86 -12.14 5.74
C PRO A 38 5.40 -11.34 4.54
N THR A 39 4.53 -10.66 3.79
CA THR A 39 4.87 -10.02 2.52
C THR A 39 5.00 -8.49 2.63
N ILE A 40 4.54 -7.87 3.72
CA ILE A 40 4.46 -6.41 3.84
C ILE A 40 5.81 -5.71 3.65
N VAL A 41 6.91 -6.30 4.14
CA VAL A 41 8.25 -5.71 3.98
C VAL A 41 8.64 -5.60 2.51
N ALA A 42 8.40 -6.67 1.73
CA ALA A 42 8.66 -6.64 0.29
C ALA A 42 7.76 -5.62 -0.42
N GLY A 43 6.49 -5.52 -0.02
CA GLY A 43 5.56 -4.51 -0.57
C GLY A 43 6.03 -3.07 -0.34
N VAL A 44 6.51 -2.75 0.86
CA VAL A 44 7.05 -1.42 1.18
C VAL A 44 8.32 -1.13 0.39
N VAL A 45 9.22 -2.12 0.24
CA VAL A 45 10.43 -1.98 -0.61
C VAL A 45 10.04 -1.66 -2.06
N ILE A 46 9.10 -2.42 -2.63
CA ILE A 46 8.62 -2.19 -4.00
C ILE A 46 8.07 -0.77 -4.15
N LEU A 47 7.27 -0.28 -3.19
CA LEU A 47 6.75 1.08 -3.23
C LEU A 47 7.86 2.14 -3.21
N ILE A 48 8.85 1.99 -2.33
CA ILE A 48 10.01 2.89 -2.25
C ILE A 48 10.78 2.92 -3.57
N GLU A 49 11.04 1.75 -4.16
CA GLU A 49 11.77 1.66 -5.42
C GLU A 49 10.97 2.24 -6.59
N VAL A 50 9.64 2.09 -6.61
CA VAL A 50 8.77 2.78 -7.57
C VAL A 50 8.88 4.29 -7.40
N LEU A 51 8.75 4.83 -6.18
CA LEU A 51 8.87 6.27 -5.94
C LEU A 51 10.22 6.81 -6.43
N ARG A 52 11.31 6.11 -6.12
CA ARG A 52 12.68 6.47 -6.56
C ARG A 52 12.82 6.38 -8.08
N ALA A 53 12.33 5.32 -8.72
CA ALA A 53 12.41 5.13 -10.16
C ALA A 53 11.69 6.23 -10.95
N PHE A 54 10.60 6.78 -10.39
CA PHE A 54 9.85 7.88 -10.99
C PHE A 54 10.26 9.28 -10.48
N GLY A 55 11.23 9.37 -9.56
CA GLY A 55 11.65 10.65 -8.96
C GLY A 55 10.58 11.33 -8.12
N LEU A 56 9.67 10.55 -7.53
CA LEU A 56 8.56 11.03 -6.71
C LEU A 56 8.93 11.07 -5.23
N THR A 57 8.46 12.09 -4.52
CA THR A 57 8.69 12.24 -3.06
C THR A 57 7.48 11.81 -2.22
N GLU A 58 6.33 11.58 -2.84
CA GLU A 58 5.08 11.19 -2.18
C GLU A 58 4.12 10.48 -3.14
N VAL A 59 3.10 9.83 -2.58
CA VAL A 59 2.00 9.19 -3.31
C VAL A 59 0.69 9.39 -2.56
N GLU A 60 -0.41 9.54 -3.29
CA GLU A 60 -1.76 9.53 -2.72
C GLU A 60 -2.31 8.09 -2.64
N VAL A 61 -2.84 7.71 -1.47
CA VAL A 61 -3.47 6.40 -1.25
C VAL A 61 -4.91 6.41 -1.77
N SER A 62 -5.26 5.38 -2.54
CA SER A 62 -6.63 5.13 -3.02
C SER A 62 -7.16 3.79 -2.47
N GLU A 63 -8.41 3.78 -2.04
CA GLU A 63 -9.18 2.57 -1.72
C GLU A 63 -9.85 1.98 -2.96
N HIS A 64 -9.98 2.76 -4.03
CA HIS A 64 -10.45 2.27 -5.31
C HIS A 64 -9.37 1.42 -5.96
N ASP A 65 -9.63 0.13 -6.04
CA ASP A 65 -8.77 -0.87 -6.67
C ASP A 65 -9.40 -1.44 -7.95
N ILE A 66 -8.87 -2.57 -8.41
CA ILE A 66 -9.33 -3.24 -9.63
C ILE A 66 -10.82 -3.61 -9.54
N LEU A 67 -11.33 -4.02 -8.38
CA LEU A 67 -12.74 -4.40 -8.23
C LEU A 67 -13.66 -3.21 -8.42
N TRP A 68 -13.26 -2.03 -7.91
CA TRP A 68 -13.98 -0.79 -8.16
C TRP A 68 -14.02 -0.46 -9.66
N GLY A 69 -12.88 -0.58 -10.34
CA GLY A 69 -12.79 -0.37 -11.79
C GLY A 69 -13.71 -1.31 -12.57
N VAL A 70 -13.79 -2.58 -12.17
CA VAL A 70 -14.71 -3.56 -12.78
C VAL A 70 -16.17 -3.16 -12.55
N ALA A 71 -16.54 -2.79 -11.32
CA ALA A 71 -17.91 -2.39 -11.01
C ALA A 71 -18.35 -1.17 -11.85
N LEU A 72 -17.47 -0.18 -11.99
CA LEU A 72 -17.72 1.01 -12.80
C LEU A 72 -17.87 0.67 -14.28
N SER A 73 -17.01 -0.18 -14.83
CA SER A 73 -17.11 -0.66 -16.23
C SER A 73 -18.46 -1.33 -16.50
N ARG A 74 -18.90 -2.22 -15.61
CA ARG A 74 -20.18 -2.93 -15.75
C ARG A 74 -21.38 -2.00 -15.67
N ALA A 75 -21.34 -1.00 -14.78
CA ALA A 75 -22.41 -0.02 -14.67
C ALA A 75 -22.52 0.84 -15.95
N ALA A 76 -21.39 1.22 -16.54
CA ALA A 76 -21.36 1.96 -17.80
C ALA A 76 -21.90 1.14 -18.99
N GLU A 77 -21.57 -0.17 -19.04
CA GLU A 77 -22.10 -1.10 -20.05
C GLU A 77 -23.63 -1.28 -19.93
N ALA A 78 -24.18 -1.28 -18.71
CA ALA A 78 -25.62 -1.47 -18.48
C ALA A 78 -26.46 -0.21 -18.74
N GLY A 79 -25.83 0.96 -18.80
CA GLY A 79 -26.48 2.24 -19.09
C GLY A 79 -26.42 2.68 -20.56
N ALA A 80 -25.77 1.90 -21.42
CA ALA A 80 -25.71 2.08 -22.88
C ALA A 80 -26.72 1.15 -23.58
#